data_AF-A0A532E974-F1
#
_entry.id   AF-A0A532E974-F1
#
_cell.length_a   1.000
_cell.length_b   1.000
_cell.length_c   1.000
_cell.angle_alpha   90.00
_cell.angle_beta   90.00
_cell.angle_gamma   90.00
#
_symmetry.space_group_name_H-M   'P 1'
#
loop_
_entity.id
_entity.type
_entity.pdbx_description
1 polymer ?
#
loop_
_entity_poly.entity_id
_entity_poly.type
_entity_poly.pdbx_seq_one_letter_code
_entity_poly.pdbx_strand_id
1 'polypeptide(L)' 'TMILHEAEKMGVDLVMVGSRARQGITRFVLGSVSHAVLHRAPCQVLVFE' A
#
# COMPACT_ATOMS: atom_id res chain seq x y z
N THR A 1 8.33 -5.43 -1.34
CA THR A 1 8.90 -4.08 -1.08
C THR A 1 9.39 -4.06 0.36
N MET A 2 10.25 -3.11 0.74
CA MET A 2 10.72 -2.97 2.14
C MET A 2 9.53 -2.91 3.14
N ILE A 3 8.42 -2.29 2.73
CA ILE A 3 7.16 -2.23 3.50
C ILE A 3 6.62 -3.62 3.85
N LEU A 4 6.56 -4.54 2.88
CA LEU A 4 6.01 -5.88 3.10
C LEU A 4 6.88 -6.71 4.04
N HIS A 5 8.20 -6.59 3.90
CA HIS A 5 9.14 -7.29 4.74
C HIS A 5 9.05 -6.83 6.21
N GLU A 6 8.96 -5.53 6.44
CA GLU A 6 8.81 -5.01 7.80
C GLU A 6 7.41 -5.32 8.38
N ALA A 7 6.35 -5.29 7.56
CA ALA A 7 5.02 -5.69 8.01
C ALA A 7 4.98 -7.14 8.51
N GLU A 8 5.62 -8.06 7.78
CA GLU A 8 5.75 -9.46 8.18
C GLU A 8 6.61 -9.62 9.45
N LYS A 9 7.77 -8.96 9.50
CA LYS A 9 8.68 -9.02 10.65
C LYS A 9 8.07 -8.46 11.93
N MET A 10 7.25 -7.42 11.81
CA MET A 10 6.55 -6.81 12.94
C MET A 10 5.25 -7.53 13.32
N GLY A 11 4.78 -8.49 12.50
CA GLY A 11 3.52 -9.21 12.74
C GLY A 11 2.31 -8.28 12.78
N VAL A 12 2.24 -7.28 11.88
CA VAL A 12 1.15 -6.30 11.89
C VAL A 12 -0.13 -6.88 11.29
N ASP A 13 -1.27 -6.57 11.89
CA ASP A 13 -2.59 -7.00 11.40
C ASP A 13 -3.16 -6.09 10.29
N LEU A 14 -2.63 -4.87 10.15
CA LEU A 14 -3.11 -3.87 9.18
C LEU A 14 -1.97 -2.99 8.66
N VAL A 15 -1.96 -2.76 7.34
CA VAL A 15 -1.09 -1.79 6.65
C VAL A 15 -1.94 -0.70 6.01
N MET A 16 -1.64 0.56 6.31
CA MET A 16 -2.31 1.72 5.74
C MET A 16 -1.44 2.38 4.67
N VAL A 17 -1.99 2.63 3.48
CA VAL A 17 -1.29 3.29 2.37
C VAL A 17 -2.14 4.37 1.71
N GLY A 18 -1.52 5.46 1.29
CA GLY A 18 -2.20 6.50 0.52
C GLY A 18 -2.53 6.07 -0.92
N SER A 19 -3.61 6.54 -1.53
CA SER A 19 -3.97 6.24 -2.92
C SER A 19 -3.16 7.05 -3.94
N ARG A 20 -2.71 8.26 -3.56
CA ARG A 20 -2.20 9.28 -4.49
C ARG A 20 -0.86 8.93 -5.12
N ALA A 21 -0.84 8.88 -6.45
CA ALA A 21 0.39 8.93 -7.24
C ALA A 21 0.91 10.37 -7.38
N ARG A 22 2.23 10.56 -7.33
CA ARG A 22 2.89 11.82 -7.72
C ARG A 22 2.78 11.98 -9.25
N GLN A 23 1.70 12.60 -9.73
CA GLN A 23 1.51 13.34 -11.01
C GLN A 23 0.10 13.15 -11.62
N GLY A 24 -0.50 14.26 -12.09
CA GLY A 24 -1.49 14.27 -13.18
C GLY A 24 -2.81 13.51 -12.99
N ILE A 25 -3.55 13.38 -14.11
CA ILE A 25 -4.92 12.86 -14.36
C ILE A 25 -5.29 11.51 -13.69
N THR A 26 -4.34 10.87 -13.01
CA THR A 26 -4.44 9.58 -12.32
C THR A 26 -5.02 9.67 -10.90
N ARG A 27 -5.92 10.62 -10.64
CA ARG A 27 -6.60 10.75 -9.33
C ARG A 27 -7.46 9.52 -8.97
N PHE A 28 -7.74 8.67 -9.95
CA PHE A 28 -8.52 7.43 -9.82
C PHE A 28 -7.68 6.16 -9.92
N VAL A 29 -6.34 6.27 -9.99
CA VAL A 29 -5.44 5.12 -10.16
C VAL A 29 -4.53 4.98 -8.95
N LEU A 30 -4.42 3.75 -8.47
CA LEU A 30 -3.58 3.39 -7.34
C LEU A 30 -2.09 3.59 -7.68
N GLY A 31 -1.36 4.32 -6.84
CA GLY A 31 0.09 4.47 -7.00
C GLY A 31 0.83 3.13 -6.96
N SER A 32 2.03 3.05 -7.57
CA SER A 32 2.79 1.80 -7.69
C SER A 32 3.09 1.11 -6.36
N VAL A 33 3.36 1.90 -5.31
CA VAL A 33 3.57 1.38 -3.95
C VAL A 33 2.29 0.78 -3.39
N SER A 34 1.20 1.53 -3.43
CA SER A 34 -0.10 1.13 -2.88
C SER A 34 -0.66 -0.08 -3.63
N HIS A 35 -0.44 -0.15 -4.95
CA HIS A 35 -0.75 -1.33 -5.77
C HIS A 35 0.08 -2.53 -5.34
N ALA A 36 1.39 -2.38 -5.13
CA ALA A 36 2.23 -3.48 -4.68
C ALA A 36 1.85 -3.96 -3.27
N VAL A 37 1.47 -3.06 -2.36
CA VAL A 37 1.05 -3.40 -1.00
C VAL A 37 -0.29 -4.10 -1.00
N LEU A 38 -1.30 -3.57 -1.69
CA LEU A 38 -2.65 -4.17 -1.77
C LEU A 38 -2.62 -5.63 -2.23
N HIS A 39 -1.78 -5.96 -3.21
CA HIS A 39 -1.76 -7.30 -3.82
C HIS A 39 -0.84 -8.30 -3.13
N ARG A 40 0.02 -7.86 -2.21
CA ARG A 40 1.09 -8.71 -1.66
C ARG A 40 1.25 -8.63 -0.14
N ALA A 41 0.47 -7.79 0.55
CA ALA A 41 0.48 -7.76 2.01
C ALA A 41 0.02 -9.10 2.58
N PRO A 42 0.70 -9.62 3.62
CA PRO A 42 0.26 -10.81 4.34
C PRO A 42 -0.90 -10.53 5.30
N CYS A 43 -1.34 -9.27 5.40
CA CYS A 43 -2.36 -8.80 6.34
C CYS A 43 -3.33 -7.82 5.65
N GLN A 44 -4.28 -7.27 6.42
CA GLN A 44 -5.28 -6.36 5.89
C GLN A 44 -4.63 -5.08 5.35
N VAL A 45 -5.20 -4.51 4.30
CA VAL A 45 -4.71 -3.26 3.70
C VAL A 45 -5.84 -2.25 3.64
N LEU A 46 -5.60 -1.05 4.17
CA LEU A 46 -6.48 0.10 4.04
C LEU A 46 -5.85 1.15 3.13
N VAL A 47 -6.58 1.53 2.08
CA VAL A 47 -6.18 2.59 1.16
C VAL A 47 -6.95 3.87 1.50
N PHE A 48 -6.25 5.00 1.65
CA PHE A 48 -6.85 6.30 2.00
C PHE A 48 -6.35 7.45 1.11
N GLU A 49 -7.15 8.52 0.99
CA GLU A 49 -6.89 9.71 0.13
C GLU A 49 -6.12 10.85 0.82
#